data_AF-A0A8T1FYV1-F1
#
_entry.id   AF-A0A8T1FYV1-F1
#
_cell.length_a   1.000
_cell.length_b   1.000
_cell.length_c   1.000
_cell.angle_alpha   90.00
_cell.angle_beta   90.00
_cell.angle_gamma   90.00
#
_symmetry.space_group_name_H-M   'P 1'
#
loop_
_entity.id
_entity.type
_entity.pdbx_description
1 polymer ?
#
loop_
_entity_poly.entity_id
_entity_poly.type
_entity_poly.pdbx_seq_one_letter_code
_entity_poly.pdbx_strand_id
1 'polypeptide(L)'
;MLHKDTCIPAKVISEAFVIAARYDQAQLVELMQDDTRISEESRCEAFKAAAACQTEGLMESLFRESFCSDTIWVAFKQAYLSRKRANVKFLLNLVCEGDQDLRNKVVLNAVKFGE
;
A
#
# COMPACT_ATOMS: atom_id res chain seq x y z
N MET A 1 -5.17 -18.55 15.58
CA MET A 1 -4.95 -17.81 14.32
C MET A 1 -6.30 -17.36 13.81
N LEU A 2 -6.57 -16.03 13.82
CA LEU A 2 -7.84 -15.46 13.37
C LEU A 2 -8.19 -15.85 11.93
N HIS A 3 -7.18 -16.13 11.10
CA HIS A 3 -7.39 -16.57 9.72
C HIS A 3 -7.98 -18.00 9.57
N LYS A 4 -8.03 -18.79 10.65
CA LYS A 4 -8.59 -20.15 10.68
C LYS A 4 -10.01 -20.20 11.21
N ASP A 5 -10.51 -19.08 11.72
CA ASP A 5 -11.84 -18.99 12.31
C ASP A 5 -12.83 -18.54 11.23
N THR A 6 -13.74 -19.42 10.83
CA THR A 6 -14.80 -19.13 9.86
C THR A 6 -15.86 -18.18 10.44
N CYS A 7 -15.82 -17.94 11.75
CA CYS A 7 -16.75 -17.05 12.46
C CYS A 7 -16.52 -15.56 12.13
N ILE A 8 -15.36 -15.20 11.58
CA ILE A 8 -15.04 -13.81 11.23
C ILE A 8 -15.28 -13.61 9.73
N PRO A 9 -16.19 -12.69 9.34
CA PRO A 9 -16.42 -12.40 7.93
C PRO A 9 -15.18 -11.87 7.22
N ALA A 10 -14.99 -12.26 5.96
CA ALA A 10 -13.90 -11.78 5.10
C ALA A 10 -13.78 -10.25 5.07
N LYS A 11 -14.92 -9.56 5.09
CA LYS A 11 -15.01 -8.10 5.16
C LYS A 11 -14.33 -7.53 6.41
N VAL A 12 -14.60 -8.11 7.58
CA VAL A 12 -14.03 -7.66 8.86
C VAL A 12 -12.52 -7.86 8.88
N ILE A 13 -12.03 -8.97 8.30
CA ILE A 13 -10.60 -9.26 8.20
C ILE A 13 -9.92 -8.26 7.26
N SER A 14 -10.54 -7.98 6.12
CA SER A 14 -10.06 -6.99 5.15
C SER A 14 -9.98 -5.58 5.76
N GLU A 15 -11.02 -5.16 6.49
CA GLU A 15 -11.03 -3.88 7.20
C GLU A 15 -9.97 -3.81 8.29
N ALA A 16 -9.85 -4.85 9.11
CA ALA A 16 -8.83 -4.94 10.14
C ALA A 16 -7.41 -4.88 9.56
N PHE A 17 -7.18 -5.48 8.38
CA PHE A 17 -5.90 -5.43 7.68
C PHE A 17 -5.54 -3.99 7.26
N VAL A 18 -6.48 -3.25 6.67
CA VAL A 18 -6.27 -1.85 6.28
C VAL A 18 -6.04 -0.96 7.51
N ILE A 19 -6.79 -1.20 8.59
CA ILE A 19 -6.61 -0.49 9.86
C ILE A 19 -5.22 -0.76 10.44
N ALA A 20 -4.79 -2.03 10.47
CA ALA A 20 -3.46 -2.40 10.94
C ALA A 20 -2.36 -1.66 10.17
N ALA A 21 -2.45 -1.62 8.83
CA ALA A 21 -1.51 -0.87 8.00
C ALA A 21 -1.53 0.64 8.30
N ARG A 22 -2.73 1.24 8.42
CA ARG A 22 -2.91 2.67 8.72
C ARG A 22 -2.31 3.08 10.07
N TYR A 23 -2.40 2.21 11.07
CA TYR A 23 -1.89 2.46 12.42
C TYR A 23 -0.49 1.88 12.63
N ASP A 24 0.24 1.59 11.55
CA ASP A 24 1.64 1.18 11.58
C ASP A 24 1.88 -0.11 12.40
N GLN A 25 0.90 -1.01 12.43
CA GLN A 25 0.92 -2.26 13.19
C GLN A 25 1.58 -3.38 12.37
N ALA A 26 2.87 -3.24 12.08
CA ALA A 26 3.60 -4.13 11.16
C ALA A 26 3.46 -5.63 11.47
N GLN A 27 3.57 -6.02 12.75
CA GLN A 27 3.42 -7.42 13.15
C GLN A 27 2.01 -7.98 12.87
N LEU A 28 0.98 -7.14 13.02
CA LEU A 28 -0.41 -7.54 12.75
C LEU A 28 -0.65 -7.65 11.24
N VAL A 29 -0.09 -6.73 10.46
CA VAL A 29 -0.11 -6.80 9.00
C VAL A 29 0.56 -8.10 8.52
N GLU A 30 1.75 -8.41 9.03
CA GLU A 30 2.49 -9.63 8.68
C GLU A 30 1.70 -10.90 9.03
N LEU A 31 1.03 -10.92 10.19
CA LEU A 31 0.19 -12.05 10.60
C LEU A 31 -1.03 -12.26 9.67
N MET A 32 -1.54 -11.19 9.07
CA MET A 32 -2.77 -11.19 8.29
C MET A 32 -2.54 -11.27 6.78
N GLN A 33 -1.39 -10.83 6.26
CA GLN A 33 -1.19 -10.60 4.82
C GLN A 33 -1.42 -11.83 3.94
N ASP A 34 -1.25 -13.04 4.50
CA ASP A 34 -1.44 -14.31 3.79
C ASP A 34 -2.87 -14.85 3.88
N ASP A 35 -3.79 -14.15 4.56
CA ASP A 35 -5.21 -14.54 4.59
C ASP A 35 -5.82 -14.33 3.19
N THR A 36 -6.29 -15.43 2.60
CA THR A 36 -6.86 -15.49 1.25
C THR A 36 -8.19 -14.74 1.12
N ARG A 37 -8.82 -14.40 2.25
CA ARG A 37 -10.06 -13.62 2.30
C ARG A 37 -9.82 -12.12 2.18
N ILE A 38 -8.57 -11.66 2.25
CA ILE A 38 -8.23 -10.25 2.04
C ILE A 38 -8.34 -9.94 0.54
N SER A 39 -9.29 -9.08 0.21
CA SER A 39 -9.52 -8.63 -1.16
C SER A 39 -8.32 -7.86 -1.72
N GLU A 40 -8.15 -7.89 -3.05
CA GLU A 40 -7.14 -7.09 -3.73
C GLU A 40 -7.32 -5.58 -3.48
N GLU A 41 -8.57 -5.11 -3.46
CA GLU A 41 -8.89 -3.72 -3.09
C GLU A 41 -8.34 -3.35 -1.72
N SER A 42 -8.54 -4.22 -0.71
CA SER A 42 -8.02 -3.98 0.64
C SER A 42 -6.49 -4.06 0.71
N ARG A 43 -5.84 -4.83 -0.18
CA ARG A 43 -4.38 -4.82 -0.31
C ARG A 43 -3.87 -3.49 -0.86
N CYS A 44 -4.53 -2.96 -1.89
CA CYS A 44 -4.23 -1.63 -2.42
C CYS A 44 -4.45 -0.53 -1.36
N GLU A 45 -5.55 -0.59 -0.60
CA GLU A 45 -5.82 0.38 0.48
C GLU A 45 -4.80 0.30 1.62
N ALA A 46 -4.41 -0.91 2.04
CA ALA A 46 -3.39 -1.10 3.06
C ALA A 46 -2.04 -0.53 2.61
N PHE A 47 -1.61 -0.82 1.38
CA PHE A 47 -0.38 -0.28 0.80
C PHE A 47 -0.38 1.25 0.75
N LYS A 48 -1.49 1.86 0.29
CA LYS A 48 -1.65 3.31 0.30
C LYS A 48 -1.53 3.87 1.72
N ALA A 49 -2.25 3.29 2.68
CA ALA A 49 -2.23 3.74 4.07
C ALA A 49 -0.83 3.65 4.71
N ALA A 50 -0.08 2.58 4.43
CA ALA A 50 1.27 2.39 4.92
C ALA A 50 2.27 3.43 4.37
N ALA A 51 1.97 4.07 3.24
CA ALA A 51 2.83 5.08 2.65
C ALA A 51 3.02 6.31 3.56
N ALA A 52 2.04 6.60 4.43
CA ALA A 52 2.10 7.68 5.40
C ALA A 52 2.69 7.27 6.78
N CYS A 53 3.08 6.01 6.97
CA CYS A 53 3.56 5.46 8.25
C CYS A 53 5.06 5.68 8.48
N GLN A 54 5.54 5.41 9.71
CA GLN A 54 6.95 5.59 10.07
C GLN A 54 7.77 4.32 9.95
N THR A 55 7.18 3.14 10.18
CA THR A 55 7.93 1.87 10.13
C THR A 55 8.54 1.67 8.75
N GLU A 56 9.87 1.73 8.72
CA GLU A 56 10.64 1.40 7.53
C GLU A 56 10.37 -0.06 7.13
N GLY A 57 10.07 -0.28 5.86
CA GLY A 57 9.79 -1.62 5.33
C GLY A 57 8.33 -2.09 5.42
N LEU A 58 7.43 -1.45 6.19
CA LEU A 58 6.01 -1.83 6.20
C LEU A 58 5.36 -1.62 4.82
N MET A 59 5.66 -0.48 4.20
CA MET A 59 5.18 -0.21 2.85
C MET A 59 5.76 -1.21 1.83
N GLU A 60 7.04 -1.57 2.00
CA GLU A 60 7.73 -2.50 1.11
C GLU A 60 7.17 -3.93 1.25
N SER A 61 6.86 -4.39 2.46
CA SER A 61 6.26 -5.72 2.69
C SER A 61 4.86 -5.85 2.11
N LEU A 62 4.13 -4.73 2.01
CA LEU A 62 2.81 -4.66 1.42
C LEU A 62 2.82 -4.53 -0.11
N PHE A 63 3.98 -4.23 -0.72
CA PHE A 63 4.09 -4.03 -2.15
C PHE A 63 3.75 -5.31 -2.92
N ARG A 64 3.06 -5.13 -4.06
CA ARG A 64 2.76 -6.20 -5.01
C ARG A 64 2.96 -5.68 -6.43
N GLU A 65 3.60 -6.48 -7.27
CA GLU A 65 3.81 -6.16 -8.69
C GLU A 65 2.48 -5.97 -9.44
N SER A 66 1.38 -6.55 -8.95
CA SER A 66 0.04 -6.41 -9.55
C SER A 66 -0.62 -5.05 -9.31
N PHE A 67 -0.06 -4.19 -8.46
CA PHE A 67 -0.67 -2.88 -8.18
C PHE A 67 -0.67 -1.99 -9.41
N CYS A 68 -1.84 -1.42 -9.71
CA CYS A 68 -1.98 -0.47 -10.80
C CYS A 68 -1.26 0.86 -10.48
N SER A 69 -0.96 1.61 -11.53
CA SER A 69 -0.30 2.93 -11.46
C SER A 69 -1.00 3.91 -10.53
N ASP A 70 -2.33 3.86 -10.42
CA ASP A 70 -3.11 4.77 -9.58
C ASP A 70 -2.88 4.49 -8.10
N THR A 71 -2.74 3.21 -7.71
CA THR A 71 -2.38 2.82 -6.34
C THR A 71 -1.00 3.35 -5.97
N ILE A 72 -0.02 3.19 -6.86
CA ILE A 72 1.35 3.68 -6.68
C ILE A 72 1.37 5.21 -6.57
N TRP A 73 0.63 5.92 -7.42
CA TRP A 73 0.54 7.38 -7.39
C TRP A 73 -0.07 7.91 -6.09
N VAL A 74 -1.19 7.34 -5.65
CA VAL A 74 -1.83 7.78 -4.40
C VAL A 74 -0.92 7.52 -3.20
N ALA A 75 -0.24 6.38 -3.17
CA ALA A 75 0.75 6.08 -2.15
C ALA A 75 1.91 7.10 -2.18
N PHE A 76 2.42 7.45 -3.37
CA PHE A 76 3.46 8.46 -3.53
C PHE A 76 3.05 9.81 -2.94
N LYS A 77 1.86 10.29 -3.30
CA LYS A 77 1.31 11.55 -2.77
C LYS A 77 1.19 11.52 -1.24
N GLN A 78 0.68 10.42 -0.67
CA GLN A 78 0.56 10.27 0.78
C GLN A 78 1.94 10.31 1.47
N ALA A 79 2.91 9.54 0.97
CA ALA A 79 4.27 9.55 1.52
C ALA A 79 4.92 10.94 1.44
N TYR A 80 4.74 11.65 0.32
CA TYR A 80 5.27 12.98 0.10
C TYR A 80 4.68 14.00 1.09
N LEU A 81 3.35 14.07 1.17
CA LEU A 81 2.64 14.99 2.07
C LEU A 81 2.95 14.71 3.55
N SER A 82 3.07 13.43 3.91
CA SER A 82 3.43 12.99 5.26
C SER A 82 4.94 13.03 5.55
N ARG A 83 5.75 13.54 4.61
CA ARG A 83 7.21 13.70 4.70
C ARG A 83 7.95 12.38 5.01
N LYS A 84 7.42 11.25 4.54
CA LYS A 84 8.00 9.92 4.72
C LYS A 84 9.08 9.67 3.68
N ARG A 85 10.27 10.23 3.91
CA ARG A 85 11.39 10.22 2.95
C ARG A 85 11.79 8.83 2.46
N ALA A 86 11.81 7.83 3.35
CA ALA A 86 12.11 6.45 2.97
C ALA A 86 11.07 5.91 1.99
N ASN A 87 9.78 6.06 2.31
CA ASN A 87 8.67 5.63 1.44
C ASN A 87 8.63 6.39 0.11
N VAL A 88 8.89 7.70 0.12
CA VAL A 88 9.03 8.51 -1.11
C VAL A 88 10.17 7.96 -1.98
N LYS A 89 11.33 7.66 -1.39
CA LYS A 89 12.47 7.11 -2.11
C LYS A 89 12.15 5.72 -2.69
N PHE A 90 11.53 4.84 -1.92
CA PHE A 90 11.08 3.53 -2.38
C PHE A 90 10.15 3.65 -3.60
N LEU A 91 9.13 4.50 -3.50
CA LEU A 91 8.17 4.73 -4.58
C LEU A 91 8.81 5.36 -5.83
N LEU A 92 9.75 6.29 -5.66
CA LEU A 92 10.50 6.87 -6.78
C LEU A 92 11.33 5.80 -7.49
N ASN A 93 12.02 4.95 -6.73
CA ASN A 93 12.78 3.85 -7.31
C ASN A 93 11.86 2.91 -8.10
N LEU A 94 10.70 2.54 -7.54
CA LEU A 94 9.72 1.70 -8.22
C LEU A 94 9.26 2.31 -9.56
N VAL A 95 9.00 3.62 -9.59
CA VAL A 95 8.60 4.31 -10.83
C VAL A 95 9.76 4.38 -11.82
N CYS A 96 10.98 4.67 -11.36
CA CYS A 96 12.16 4.74 -12.20
C CYS A 96 12.51 3.40 -12.84
N GLU A 97 12.46 2.32 -12.06
CA GLU A 97 12.76 0.94 -12.47
C GLU A 97 11.60 0.27 -13.22
N GLY A 98 10.38 0.79 -13.09
CA GLY A 98 9.20 0.30 -13.78
C GLY A 98 9.26 0.43 -15.30
N ASP A 99 8.27 -0.14 -15.99
CA ASP A 99 8.16 0.03 -17.44
C ASP A 99 7.79 1.47 -17.83
N GLN A 100 7.81 1.75 -19.13
CA GLN A 100 7.51 3.09 -19.64
C GLN A 100 6.04 3.47 -19.46
N ASP A 101 5.13 2.50 -19.37
CA ASP A 101 3.71 2.74 -19.16
C ASP A 101 3.43 3.21 -17.73
N LEU A 102 4.02 2.55 -16.72
CA LEU A 102 3.96 2.96 -15.32
C LEU A 102 4.50 4.38 -15.13
N ARG A 103 5.67 4.68 -15.71
CA ARG A 103 6.25 6.02 -15.70
C ARG A 103 5.31 7.07 -16.29
N ASN A 104 4.80 6.81 -17.50
CA ASN A 104 3.90 7.74 -18.18
C ASN A 104 2.62 7.98 -17.39
N LYS A 105 2.03 6.93 -16.81
CA LYS A 105 0.79 7.05 -16.00
C LYS A 105 1.02 7.83 -14.72
N VAL A 106 2.14 7.62 -14.02
CA VAL A 106 2.49 8.39 -12.83
C VAL A 106 2.73 9.87 -13.17
N VAL A 107 3.47 10.17 -14.24
CA VAL A 107 3.69 11.55 -14.70
C VAL A 107 2.37 12.22 -15.11
N LEU A 108 1.51 11.52 -15.86
CA LEU A 108 0.19 12.04 -16.23
C LEU A 108 -0.67 12.33 -15.00
N ASN A 109 -0.61 11.48 -13.98
CA ASN A 109 -1.32 11.72 -12.73
C ASN A 109 -0.75 12.96 -11.99
N ALA A 110 0.57 13.13 -11.92
CA ALA A 110 1.18 14.34 -11.35
C ALA A 110 0.67 15.62 -12.04
N VAL A 111 0.68 15.65 -13.37
CA VAL A 111 0.19 16.78 -14.17
C VAL A 111 -1.30 17.04 -13.94
N LYS A 112 -2.14 15.98 -13.89
CA LYS A 112 -3.60 16.11 -13.65
C LYS A 112 -3.91 16.73 -12.29
N PHE A 113 -3.10 16.45 -11.28
CA PHE A 113 -3.35 16.89 -9.91
C PHE A 113 -2.61 18.18 -9.52
N GLY A 114 -1.93 18.82 -10.48
CA GLY A 114 -1.37 20.18 -10.33
C GLY A 114 -0.14 20.27 -9.45
N GLU A 115 0.63 19.19 -9.32
CA GLU A 115 1.94 19.17 -8.64
C GLU A 115 3.10 19.18 -9.66
#